data_AF-W4P4X4-F1
#
_entry.id   AF-W4P4X4-F1
#
_cell.length_a   1.000
_cell.length_b   1.000
_cell.length_c   1.000
_cell.angle_alpha   90.00
_cell.angle_beta   90.00
_cell.angle_gamma   90.00
#
_symmetry.space_group_name_H-M   'P 1'
#
loop_
_entity.id
_entity.type
_entity.pdbx_description
1 polymer ?
#
loop_
_entity_poly.entity_id
_entity_poly.type
_entity_poly.pdbx_seq_one_letter_code
_entity_poly.pdbx_strand_id
1 'polypeptide(L)'
;MRQNKFKKIEKEKRKLAFEKAHEIRKFEIGLYWKRATYFWAFIASAFVAYIAVISSKNEAFEDKDNYAFIITCIGLIFSFSWYLVNRASKHWQTNWEKIIDDLEDEFTGDLMKRHIKNNNKWYELTLSYRFSVSRINQIISLFITVIWFIFLCSSGYKVLCISTFSLFGSWLLPIFSFVTLIFIVVLIKYGISGKPEEKVSLKPPYEKRMY
;
A
#
# COMPACT_ATOMS: atom_id res chain seq x y z
N MET A 1 -35.70 -5.57 -37.30
CA MET A 1 -34.95 -4.29 -37.19
C MET A 1 -34.63 -3.87 -35.75
N ARG A 2 -35.60 -3.85 -34.80
CA ARG A 2 -35.33 -3.44 -33.39
C ARG A 2 -34.27 -4.30 -32.68
N GLN A 3 -34.32 -5.63 -32.79
CA GLN A 3 -33.34 -6.53 -32.12
C GLN A 3 -31.89 -6.29 -32.58
N ASN A 4 -31.65 -6.01 -33.87
CA ASN A 4 -30.31 -5.70 -34.38
C ASN A 4 -29.79 -4.36 -33.84
N LYS A 5 -30.68 -3.38 -33.62
CA LYS A 5 -30.31 -2.10 -33.00
C LYS A 5 -29.92 -2.28 -31.52
N PHE A 6 -30.64 -3.11 -30.76
CA PHE A 6 -30.31 -3.41 -29.37
C PHE A 6 -28.96 -4.13 -29.24
N LYS A 7 -28.73 -5.19 -30.03
CA LYS A 7 -27.43 -5.90 -30.04
C LYS A 7 -26.26 -4.98 -30.39
N LYS A 8 -26.46 -4.04 -31.33
CA LYS A 8 -25.44 -3.04 -31.67
C LYS A 8 -25.13 -2.13 -30.49
N ILE A 9 -26.15 -1.59 -29.82
CA ILE A 9 -25.96 -0.70 -28.65
C ILE A 9 -25.24 -1.44 -27.51
N GLU A 10 -25.60 -2.69 -27.26
CA GLU A 10 -24.95 -3.52 -26.24
C GLU A 10 -23.47 -3.75 -26.55
N LYS A 11 -23.14 -4.08 -27.80
CA LYS A 11 -21.76 -4.22 -28.25
C LYS A 11 -20.94 -2.93 -28.09
N GLU A 12 -21.51 -1.77 -28.42
CA GLU A 12 -20.85 -0.48 -28.20
C GLU A 12 -20.60 -0.19 -26.71
N LYS A 13 -21.56 -0.52 -25.83
CA LYS A 13 -21.38 -0.39 -24.38
C LYS A 13 -20.26 -1.29 -23.86
N ARG A 14 -20.19 -2.54 -24.33
CA ARG A 14 -19.13 -3.49 -23.95
C ARG A 14 -17.76 -3.04 -24.45
N LYS A 15 -17.70 -2.49 -25.67
CA LYS A 15 -16.46 -1.90 -26.21
C LYS A 15 -15.99 -0.71 -25.38
N LEU A 16 -16.91 0.18 -24.99
CA LEU A 16 -16.58 1.30 -24.11
C LEU A 16 -16.09 0.81 -22.74
N ALA A 17 -16.71 -0.22 -22.17
CA ALA A 17 -16.27 -0.82 -20.92
C ALA A 17 -14.85 -1.41 -21.03
N PHE A 18 -14.53 -2.08 -22.14
CA PHE A 18 -13.20 -2.60 -22.44
C PHE A 18 -12.16 -1.48 -22.51
N GLU A 19 -12.43 -0.43 -23.29
CA GLU A 19 -11.55 0.75 -23.40
C GLU A 19 -11.32 1.43 -22.05
N LYS A 20 -12.39 1.61 -21.26
CA LYS A 20 -12.29 2.19 -19.91
C LYS A 20 -11.52 1.30 -18.93
N ALA A 21 -11.70 -0.02 -18.99
CA ALA A 21 -10.93 -0.94 -18.16
C ALA A 21 -9.43 -0.83 -18.45
N HIS A 22 -9.04 -0.68 -19.73
CA HIS A 22 -7.65 -0.42 -20.11
C HIS A 22 -7.10 0.90 -19.55
N GLU A 23 -7.86 1.99 -19.67
CA GLU A 23 -7.50 3.29 -19.12
C GLU A 23 -7.30 3.23 -17.59
N ILE A 24 -8.26 2.63 -16.89
CA ILE A 24 -8.23 2.51 -15.43
C ILE A 24 -7.07 1.61 -14.99
N ARG A 25 -6.81 0.48 -15.66
CA ARG A 25 -5.66 -0.37 -15.36
C ARG A 25 -4.34 0.40 -15.50
N LYS A 26 -4.16 1.16 -16.59
CA LYS A 26 -2.97 1.99 -16.80
C LYS A 26 -2.83 3.06 -15.70
N PHE A 27 -3.95 3.68 -15.32
CA PHE A 27 -3.98 4.65 -14.23
C PHE A 27 -3.59 4.01 -12.89
N GLU A 28 -4.10 2.84 -12.54
CA GLU A 28 -3.75 2.10 -11.31
C GLU A 28 -2.28 1.69 -11.26
N ILE A 29 -1.67 1.32 -12.39
CA ILE A 29 -0.22 1.08 -12.47
C ILE A 29 0.55 2.37 -12.17
N GLY A 30 0.12 3.51 -12.70
CA GLY A 30 0.72 4.81 -12.40
C GLY A 30 0.59 5.20 -10.93
N LEU A 31 -0.60 5.01 -10.35
CA LEU A 31 -0.84 5.27 -8.93
C LEU A 31 -0.01 4.34 -8.03
N TYR A 32 0.17 3.08 -8.41
CA TYR A 32 1.00 2.14 -7.67
C TYR A 32 2.42 2.68 -7.47
N TRP A 33 3.06 3.19 -8.54
CA TRP A 33 4.38 3.79 -8.44
C TRP A 33 4.39 5.08 -7.63
N LYS A 34 3.40 5.97 -7.83
CA LYS A 34 3.26 7.20 -7.02
C LYS A 34 3.13 6.89 -5.53
N ARG A 35 2.36 5.85 -5.18
CA ARG A 35 2.20 5.41 -3.80
C ARG A 35 3.50 4.88 -3.20
N ALA A 36 4.23 4.08 -3.98
CA ALA A 36 5.52 3.57 -3.54
C ALA A 36 6.51 4.72 -3.24
N THR A 37 6.56 5.76 -4.07
CA THR A 37 7.49 6.89 -3.88
C THR A 37 7.34 7.59 -2.52
N TYR A 38 6.11 7.93 -2.11
CA TYR A 38 5.94 8.62 -0.83
C TYR A 38 6.27 7.72 0.36
N PHE A 39 5.91 6.43 0.32
CA PHE A 39 6.25 5.49 1.40
C PHE A 39 7.76 5.33 1.52
N TRP A 40 8.46 5.19 0.39
CA TRP A 40 9.92 5.16 0.36
C TRP A 40 10.54 6.41 0.99
N ALA A 41 10.02 7.60 0.68
CA ALA A 41 10.51 8.84 1.26
C ALA A 41 10.38 8.84 2.80
N PHE A 42 9.20 8.54 3.34
CA PHE A 42 9.00 8.52 4.80
C PHE A 42 9.82 7.44 5.50
N ILE A 43 9.91 6.23 4.92
CA ILE A 43 10.69 5.12 5.48
C ILE A 43 12.19 5.47 5.46
N ALA A 44 12.71 6.01 4.36
CA ALA A 44 14.11 6.41 4.27
C ALA A 44 14.44 7.54 5.27
N SER A 45 13.58 8.56 5.37
CA SER A 45 13.74 9.62 6.38
C SER A 45 13.72 9.07 7.80
N ALA A 46 12.85 8.11 8.10
CA ALA A 46 12.81 7.44 9.40
C ALA A 46 14.12 6.67 9.69
N PHE A 47 14.69 5.96 8.71
CA PHE A 47 15.99 5.31 8.87
C PHE A 47 17.11 6.31 9.16
N VAL A 48 17.16 7.41 8.41
CA VAL A 48 18.16 8.48 8.64
C VAL A 48 18.02 9.07 10.04
N ALA A 49 16.79 9.39 10.46
CA ALA A 49 16.53 9.90 11.79
C ALA A 49 16.94 8.90 12.88
N TYR A 50 16.61 7.62 12.71
CA TYR A 50 16.98 6.57 13.67
C TYR A 50 18.51 6.46 13.79
N ILE A 51 19.24 6.39 12.67
CA ILE A 51 20.70 6.32 12.65
C ILE A 51 21.33 7.56 13.30
N ALA A 52 20.82 8.75 13.00
CA ALA A 52 21.30 10.00 13.58
C ALA A 52 21.14 10.04 15.11
N VAL A 53 20.00 9.56 15.64
CA VAL A 53 19.76 9.49 17.08
C VAL A 53 20.69 8.50 17.77
N ILE A 54 20.81 7.27 17.25
CA ILE A 54 21.65 6.24 17.90
C ILE A 54 23.15 6.52 17.79
N SER A 55 23.57 7.28 16.78
CA SER A 55 24.99 7.63 16.55
C SER A 55 25.40 8.92 17.26
N SER A 56 24.45 9.65 17.85
CA SER A 56 24.73 10.88 18.59
C SER A 56 25.57 10.57 19.84
N LYS A 57 26.75 11.21 19.93
CA LYS A 57 27.64 11.18 21.11
C LYS A 57 27.32 12.28 22.11
N ASN A 58 26.31 13.10 21.83
CA ASN A 58 26.01 14.25 22.65
C ASN A 58 25.28 13.80 23.92
N GLU A 59 25.96 13.86 25.06
CA GLU A 59 25.40 13.48 26.37
C GLU A 59 24.21 14.36 26.78
N ALA A 60 24.04 15.54 26.16
CA ALA A 60 22.86 16.39 26.32
C ALA A 60 21.57 15.78 25.75
N PHE A 61 21.64 14.71 24.96
CA PHE A 61 20.48 13.90 24.57
C PHE A 61 20.18 12.84 25.65
N GLU A 62 19.79 13.29 26.85
CA GLU A 62 19.44 12.40 27.97
C GLU A 62 18.32 11.40 27.60
N ASP A 63 17.46 11.74 26.63
CA ASP A 63 16.31 10.93 26.19
C ASP A 63 16.50 10.21 24.83
N LYS A 64 17.75 10.00 24.37
CA LYS A 64 18.01 9.42 23.02
C LYS A 64 17.27 8.10 22.76
N ASP A 65 17.15 7.23 23.77
CA ASP A 65 16.53 5.92 23.63
C ASP A 65 15.00 6.04 23.47
N ASN A 66 14.39 7.04 24.12
CA ASN A 66 12.97 7.38 23.94
C ASN A 66 12.70 7.90 22.53
N TYR A 67 13.53 8.80 22.01
CA TYR A 67 13.41 9.29 20.63
C TYR A 67 13.63 8.18 19.60
N ALA A 68 14.63 7.32 19.81
CA ALA A 68 14.86 6.16 18.95
C ALA A 68 13.62 5.24 18.93
N PHE A 69 13.02 4.97 20.09
CA PHE A 69 11.80 4.18 20.18
C PHE A 69 10.62 4.81 19.41
N ILE A 70 10.39 6.12 19.57
CA ILE A 70 9.33 6.83 18.82
C ILE A 70 9.56 6.71 17.31
N ILE A 71 10.80 6.88 16.85
CA ILE A 71 11.12 6.75 15.42
C ILE A 71 10.85 5.32 14.92
N THR A 72 11.15 4.29 15.72
CA THR A 72 10.85 2.90 15.34
C THR A 72 9.35 2.63 15.26
N CYS A 73 8.53 3.24 16.12
CA CYS A 73 7.08 3.19 16.04
C CYS A 73 6.57 3.78 14.71
N ILE A 74 7.10 4.96 14.33
CA ILE A 74 6.75 5.64 13.08
C ILE A 74 7.18 4.80 11.87
N GLY A 75 8.42 4.32 11.86
CA GLY A 75 8.97 3.47 10.80
C GLY A 75 8.16 2.18 10.61
N LEU A 76 7.72 1.55 11.71
CA LEU A 76 6.86 0.37 11.67
C LEU A 76 5.49 0.68 11.05
N ILE A 77 4.84 1.77 11.44
CA ILE A 77 3.53 2.16 10.89
C ILE A 77 3.63 2.43 9.39
N PHE A 78 4.63 3.19 8.94
CA PHE A 78 4.79 3.49 7.52
C PHE A 78 5.13 2.25 6.68
N SER A 79 6.03 1.39 7.17
CA SER A 79 6.40 0.16 6.46
C SER A 79 5.25 -0.85 6.40
N PHE A 80 4.52 -1.04 7.50
CA PHE A 80 3.35 -1.91 7.53
C PHE A 80 2.23 -1.39 6.62
N SER A 81 1.97 -0.08 6.67
CA SER A 81 1.00 0.57 5.77
C SER A 81 1.39 0.40 4.31
N TRP A 82 2.67 0.54 3.98
CA TRP A 82 3.18 0.32 2.63
C TRP A 82 2.93 -1.12 2.16
N TYR A 83 3.18 -2.10 3.02
CA TYR A 83 2.87 -3.50 2.74
C TYR A 83 1.37 -3.72 2.42
N LEU A 84 0.47 -3.16 3.25
CA LEU A 84 -0.97 -3.25 3.02
C LEU A 84 -1.38 -2.58 1.69
N VAL A 85 -0.85 -1.38 1.40
CA VAL A 85 -1.12 -0.65 0.15
C VAL A 85 -0.61 -1.41 -1.08
N ASN A 86 0.52 -2.10 -0.99
CA ASN A 86 1.02 -2.94 -2.08
C ASN A 86 0.09 -4.15 -2.34
N ARG A 87 -0.52 -4.73 -1.29
CA ARG A 87 -1.53 -5.78 -1.43
C ARG A 87 -2.82 -5.26 -2.05
N ALA A 88 -3.31 -4.11 -1.57
CA ALA A 88 -4.51 -3.47 -2.11
C ALA A 88 -4.34 -3.07 -3.58
N SER A 89 -3.17 -2.51 -3.94
CA SER A 89 -2.87 -2.14 -5.33
C SER A 89 -2.86 -3.35 -6.24
N LYS A 90 -2.29 -4.48 -5.79
CA LYS A 90 -2.29 -5.73 -6.57
C LYS A 90 -3.71 -6.30 -6.73
N HIS A 91 -4.55 -6.21 -5.70
CA HIS A 91 -5.95 -6.63 -5.79
C HIS A 91 -6.69 -5.88 -6.90
N TRP A 92 -6.62 -4.55 -6.92
CA TRP A 92 -7.29 -3.74 -7.95
C TRP A 92 -6.70 -3.93 -9.35
N GLN A 93 -5.38 -4.06 -9.49
CA GLN A 93 -4.77 -4.39 -10.78
C GLN A 93 -5.30 -5.71 -11.32
N THR A 94 -5.36 -6.75 -10.48
CA THR A 94 -5.87 -8.06 -10.89
C THR A 94 -7.37 -8.07 -11.16
N ASN A 95 -8.15 -7.22 -10.48
CA ASN A 95 -9.56 -7.01 -10.82
C ASN A 95 -9.72 -6.50 -12.25
N TRP A 96 -8.99 -5.45 -12.62
CA TRP A 96 -9.06 -4.88 -13.97
C TRP A 96 -8.45 -5.79 -15.04
N GLU A 97 -7.37 -6.51 -14.72
CA GLU A 97 -6.80 -7.55 -15.60
C GLU A 97 -7.87 -8.59 -15.96
N LYS A 98 -8.61 -9.11 -14.97
CA LYS A 98 -9.69 -10.09 -15.21
C LYS A 98 -10.85 -9.54 -16.04
N ILE A 99 -11.26 -8.29 -15.80
CA ILE A 99 -12.33 -7.63 -16.59
C ILE A 99 -11.89 -7.45 -18.04
N ILE A 100 -10.62 -7.07 -18.27
CA ILE A 100 -10.06 -6.96 -19.62
C ILE A 100 -10.05 -8.34 -20.28
N ASP A 101 -9.54 -9.37 -19.61
CA ASP A 101 -9.46 -10.73 -20.14
C ASP A 101 -10.84 -11.27 -20.55
N ASP A 102 -11.90 -10.98 -19.80
CA ASP A 102 -13.28 -11.39 -20.12
C ASP A 102 -13.83 -10.69 -21.37
N LEU A 103 -13.48 -9.42 -21.58
CA LEU A 103 -13.95 -8.62 -22.71
C LEU A 103 -13.09 -8.79 -23.96
N GLU A 104 -11.85 -9.24 -23.81
CA GLU A 104 -10.82 -9.22 -24.85
C GLU A 104 -11.20 -10.04 -26.10
N ASP A 105 -11.76 -11.24 -25.89
CA ASP A 105 -12.02 -12.22 -26.95
C ASP A 105 -12.96 -11.65 -28.03
N GLU A 106 -13.83 -10.71 -27.67
CA GLU A 106 -14.77 -10.09 -28.60
C GLU A 106 -14.16 -8.96 -29.44
N PHE A 107 -13.16 -8.25 -28.92
CA PHE A 107 -12.68 -7.00 -29.52
C PHE A 107 -11.27 -7.09 -30.09
N THR A 108 -10.35 -7.72 -29.37
CA THR A 108 -8.92 -7.79 -29.75
C THR A 108 -8.39 -9.23 -29.84
N GLY A 109 -9.22 -10.23 -29.53
CA GLY A 109 -8.82 -11.63 -29.49
C GLY A 109 -8.06 -11.94 -28.20
N ASP A 110 -6.92 -12.62 -28.32
CA ASP A 110 -6.10 -13.10 -27.20
C ASP A 110 -4.82 -12.26 -26.96
N LEU A 111 -4.81 -10.99 -27.37
CA LEU A 111 -3.63 -10.13 -27.32
C LEU A 111 -2.95 -10.03 -25.94
N MET A 112 -3.70 -9.88 -24.86
CA MET A 112 -3.21 -9.75 -23.49
C MET A 112 -3.03 -11.10 -22.79
N LYS A 113 -3.83 -12.10 -23.18
CA LYS A 113 -3.71 -13.50 -22.71
C LYS A 113 -2.45 -14.19 -23.25
N ARG A 114 -1.90 -13.71 -24.37
CA ARG A 114 -0.67 -14.27 -24.95
C ARG A 114 0.56 -13.94 -24.09
N HIS A 115 1.13 -14.97 -23.48
CA HIS A 115 2.35 -14.87 -22.69
C HIS A 115 3.54 -15.53 -23.37
N ILE A 116 4.71 -14.89 -23.29
CA ILE A 116 5.97 -15.46 -23.77
C ILE A 116 6.30 -16.71 -22.93
N LYS A 117 6.63 -17.81 -23.61
CA LYS A 117 7.26 -18.99 -22.96
C LYS A 117 8.73 -18.67 -22.71
N ASN A 118 9.08 -18.54 -21.45
CA ASN A 118 10.44 -18.21 -21.05
C ASN A 118 11.17 -19.49 -20.63
N ASN A 119 12.18 -19.88 -21.41
CA ASN A 119 13.01 -21.06 -21.15
C ASN A 119 14.32 -20.70 -20.41
N ASN A 120 14.58 -19.41 -20.18
CA ASN A 120 15.74 -18.94 -19.43
C ASN A 120 15.61 -19.40 -17.98
N LYS A 121 16.75 -19.55 -17.30
CA LYS A 121 16.79 -19.96 -15.90
C LYS A 121 16.76 -18.73 -14.99
N TRP A 122 16.24 -18.89 -13.77
CA TRP A 122 16.07 -17.78 -12.84
C TRP A 122 17.40 -17.10 -12.44
N TYR A 123 18.52 -17.81 -12.56
CA TYR A 123 19.86 -17.33 -12.22
C TYR A 123 20.61 -16.66 -13.39
N GLU A 124 20.03 -16.63 -14.60
CA GLU A 124 20.60 -15.94 -15.76
C GLU A 124 20.33 -14.43 -15.64
N LEU A 125 21.25 -13.73 -14.96
CA LEU A 125 21.04 -12.37 -14.43
C LEU A 125 20.69 -11.30 -15.47
N THR A 126 21.13 -11.45 -16.72
CA THR A 126 20.93 -10.46 -17.79
C THR A 126 19.73 -10.78 -18.69
N LEU A 127 19.17 -11.99 -18.59
CA LEU A 127 18.06 -12.43 -19.43
C LEU A 127 16.72 -12.16 -18.75
N SER A 128 15.66 -12.02 -19.55
CA SER A 128 14.31 -11.88 -18.99
C SER A 128 13.91 -13.13 -18.20
N TYR A 129 13.17 -12.95 -17.11
CA TYR A 129 12.58 -14.03 -16.31
C TYR A 129 11.18 -13.64 -15.79
N ARG A 130 10.38 -14.63 -15.36
CA ARG A 130 8.97 -14.47 -14.96
C ARG A 130 8.79 -13.92 -13.53
N PHE A 131 9.51 -12.86 -13.18
CA PHE A 131 9.30 -12.17 -11.91
C PHE A 131 8.10 -11.23 -11.96
N SER A 132 7.35 -11.16 -10.86
CA SER A 132 6.26 -10.20 -10.70
C SER A 132 6.74 -8.99 -9.92
N VAL A 133 6.73 -7.82 -10.56
CA VAL A 133 7.07 -6.53 -9.94
C VAL A 133 6.26 -6.28 -8.67
N SER A 134 4.96 -6.57 -8.70
CA SER A 134 4.07 -6.40 -7.54
C SER A 134 4.42 -7.32 -6.37
N ARG A 135 4.78 -8.59 -6.64
CA ARG A 135 5.14 -9.55 -5.59
C ARG A 135 6.48 -9.19 -4.96
N ILE A 136 7.45 -8.75 -5.77
CA ILE A 136 8.74 -8.27 -5.27
C ILE A 136 8.53 -7.11 -4.29
N ASN A 137 7.74 -6.11 -4.64
CA ASN A 137 7.48 -4.98 -3.72
C ASN A 137 6.71 -5.39 -2.46
N GLN A 138 5.79 -6.35 -2.55
CA GLN A 138 5.12 -6.90 -1.35
C GLN A 138 6.13 -7.59 -0.43
N ILE A 139 7.07 -8.37 -0.97
CA ILE A 139 8.12 -9.02 -0.19
C ILE A 139 9.08 -7.99 0.42
N ILE A 140 9.53 -6.99 -0.35
CA ILE A 140 10.41 -5.92 0.13
C ILE A 140 9.74 -5.11 1.25
N SER A 141 8.48 -4.71 1.07
CA SER A 141 7.75 -3.97 2.09
C SER A 141 7.53 -4.79 3.37
N LEU A 142 7.26 -6.09 3.25
CA LEU A 142 7.20 -6.99 4.40
C LEU A 142 8.56 -7.11 5.09
N PHE A 143 9.64 -7.28 4.34
CA PHE A 143 11.00 -7.35 4.88
C PHE A 143 11.36 -6.10 5.67
N ILE A 144 11.09 -4.91 5.12
CA ILE A 144 11.32 -3.64 5.80
C ILE A 144 10.45 -3.50 7.06
N THR A 145 9.20 -3.99 7.01
CA THR A 145 8.33 -4.03 8.21
C THR A 145 8.94 -4.89 9.31
N VAL A 146 9.50 -6.05 8.97
CA VAL A 146 10.19 -6.93 9.93
C VAL A 146 11.43 -6.26 10.51
N ILE A 147 12.23 -5.55 9.70
CA ILE A 147 13.37 -4.77 10.20
C ILE A 147 12.91 -3.74 11.24
N TRP A 148 11.87 -2.96 10.93
CA TRP A 148 11.34 -1.97 11.87
C TRP A 148 10.78 -2.59 13.14
N PHE A 149 10.17 -3.77 13.04
CA PHE A 149 9.70 -4.52 14.20
C PHE A 149 10.88 -4.96 15.08
N ILE A 150 11.97 -5.46 14.49
CA ILE A 150 13.19 -5.81 15.24
C ILE A 150 13.79 -4.58 15.93
N PHE A 151 13.85 -3.44 15.24
CA PHE A 151 14.33 -2.18 15.84
C PHE A 151 13.42 -1.72 16.98
N LEU A 152 12.10 -1.82 16.82
CA LEU A 152 11.13 -1.52 17.88
C LEU A 152 11.37 -2.38 19.12
N CYS A 153 11.54 -3.70 18.95
CA CYS A 153 11.82 -4.60 20.06
C CYS A 153 13.16 -4.28 20.74
N SER A 154 14.20 -3.99 19.97
CA SER A 154 15.54 -3.64 20.49
C SER A 154 15.54 -2.32 21.26
N SER A 155 14.95 -1.26 20.69
CA SER A 155 14.81 0.04 21.35
C SER A 155 13.91 -0.06 22.58
N GLY A 156 12.79 -0.79 22.49
CA GLY A 156 11.88 -1.01 23.62
C GLY A 156 12.56 -1.75 24.77
N TYR A 157 13.34 -2.80 24.47
CA TYR A 157 14.13 -3.53 25.47
C TYR A 157 15.13 -2.63 26.19
N LYS A 158 15.88 -1.79 25.46
CA LYS A 158 16.83 -0.84 26.06
C LYS A 158 16.13 0.14 27.00
N VAL A 159 15.03 0.75 26.56
CA VAL A 159 14.26 1.69 27.39
C VAL A 159 13.72 0.99 28.64
N LEU A 160 13.22 -0.24 28.54
CA LEU A 160 12.72 -1.02 29.69
C LEU A 160 13.82 -1.47 30.67
N CYS A 161 15.04 -1.75 30.19
CA CYS A 161 16.16 -2.13 31.05
C CYS A 161 16.82 -0.94 31.74
N ILE A 162 16.91 0.21 31.05
CA ILE A 162 17.54 1.43 31.58
C ILE A 162 16.58 2.19 32.49
N SER A 163 15.31 2.28 32.09
CA SER A 163 14.28 2.94 32.88
C SER A 163 13.76 1.95 33.92
N THR A 164 14.11 2.13 35.19
CA THR A 164 13.40 1.42 36.26
C THR A 164 11.91 1.72 36.09
N PHE A 165 11.09 0.68 35.92
CA PHE A 165 9.65 0.81 35.72
C PHE A 165 9.03 1.40 37.00
N SER A 166 8.98 2.73 37.04
CA SER A 166 8.48 3.55 38.13
C SER A 166 7.28 4.35 37.61
N LEU A 167 6.27 4.57 38.46
CA LEU A 167 5.15 5.45 38.15
C LEU A 167 5.59 6.91 37.87
N PHE A 168 6.81 7.27 38.27
CA PHE A 168 7.47 8.56 38.01
C PHE A 168 8.42 8.53 36.81
N GLY A 169 8.50 7.41 36.07
CA GLY A 169 9.30 7.29 34.85
C GLY A 169 8.65 7.90 33.61
N SER A 170 9.36 7.86 32.47
CA SER A 170 8.85 8.38 31.19
C SER A 170 7.68 7.54 30.67
N TRP A 171 6.50 8.16 30.55
CA TRP A 171 5.29 7.53 30.01
C TRP A 171 5.31 7.37 28.47
N LEU A 172 6.38 7.82 27.80
CA LEU A 172 6.48 7.79 26.35
C LEU A 172 6.43 6.35 25.80
N LEU A 173 7.13 5.40 26.41
CA LEU A 173 7.13 4.01 25.95
C LEU A 173 5.74 3.37 25.96
N PRO A 174 5.00 3.30 27.09
CA PRO A 174 3.69 2.65 27.12
C PRO A 174 2.68 3.38 26.23
N ILE A 175 2.73 4.72 26.18
CA ILE A 175 1.84 5.51 25.32
C ILE A 175 2.09 5.20 23.84
N PHE A 176 3.34 5.31 23.36
CA PHE A 176 3.65 5.06 21.96
C PHE A 176 3.45 3.59 21.57
N SER A 177 3.74 2.64 22.46
CA SER A 177 3.45 1.22 22.24
C SER A 177 1.95 0.98 22.04
N PHE A 178 1.12 1.56 22.92
CA PHE A 178 -0.32 1.45 22.85
C PHE A 178 -0.90 2.11 21.60
N VAL A 179 -0.44 3.32 21.27
CA VAL A 179 -0.83 4.05 20.06
C VAL A 179 -0.45 3.23 18.81
N THR A 180 0.79 2.74 18.71
CA THR A 180 1.22 1.93 17.57
C THR A 180 0.38 0.67 17.43
N LEU A 181 0.08 -0.03 18.53
CA LEU A 181 -0.78 -1.21 18.50
C LEU A 181 -2.21 -0.87 18.03
N ILE A 182 -2.81 0.21 18.55
CA ILE A 182 -4.12 0.69 18.10
C ILE A 182 -4.09 0.97 16.61
N PHE A 183 -3.09 1.71 16.12
CA PHE A 183 -3.02 2.07 14.71
C PHE A 183 -2.83 0.84 13.82
N ILE A 184 -2.04 -0.16 14.23
CA ILE A 184 -1.95 -1.45 13.51
C ILE A 184 -3.32 -2.12 13.43
N VAL A 185 -4.05 -2.20 14.55
CA VAL A 185 -5.39 -2.80 14.60
C VAL A 185 -6.38 -2.00 13.74
N VAL A 186 -6.32 -0.67 13.78
CA VAL A 186 -7.15 0.22 12.95
C VAL A 186 -6.84 0.02 11.48
N LEU A 187 -5.56 -0.04 11.09
CA LEU A 187 -5.16 -0.29 9.70
C LEU A 187 -5.67 -1.64 9.19
N ILE A 188 -5.54 -2.71 9.98
CA ILE A 188 -6.03 -4.04 9.59
C ILE A 188 -7.56 -4.04 9.51
N LYS A 189 -8.24 -3.54 10.54
CA LYS A 189 -9.70 -3.61 10.60
C LYS A 189 -10.33 -2.65 9.61
N TYR A 190 -9.91 -1.39 9.56
CA TYR A 190 -10.53 -0.30 8.77
C TYR A 190 -9.87 -0.03 7.43
N GLY A 191 -8.69 -0.58 7.14
CA GLY A 191 -8.06 -0.48 5.82
C GLY A 191 -8.63 -1.44 4.76
N ILE A 192 -9.53 -2.35 5.14
CA ILE A 192 -10.19 -3.28 4.19
C ILE A 192 -11.29 -2.55 3.42
N SER A 193 -11.27 -2.66 2.09
CA SER A 193 -12.33 -2.18 1.20
C SER A 193 -13.62 -2.99 1.39
N GLY A 194 -14.79 -2.34 1.29
CA GLY A 194 -16.11 -2.99 1.52
C GLY A 194 -16.76 -2.68 2.87
N LYS A 195 -16.32 -1.61 3.55
CA LYS A 195 -16.95 -1.03 4.76
C LYS A 195 -18.16 -0.14 4.41
N PRO A 196 -19.09 0.13 5.37
CA PRO A 196 -20.46 0.52 5.04
C PRO A 196 -20.50 1.71 4.09
N GLU A 197 -21.42 1.64 3.12
CA GLU A 197 -21.64 2.69 2.14
C GLU A 197 -21.76 4.04 2.84
N GLU A 198 -21.01 5.02 2.34
CA GLU A 198 -21.10 6.39 2.81
C GLU A 198 -22.56 6.84 2.60
N LYS A 199 -23.25 7.22 3.68
CA LYS A 199 -24.65 7.68 3.62
C LYS A 199 -24.70 9.11 3.05
N VAL A 200 -24.33 9.26 1.78
CA VAL A 200 -24.26 10.54 1.08
C VAL A 200 -25.17 10.46 -0.13
N SER A 201 -26.16 11.36 -0.18
CA SER A 201 -27.01 11.56 -1.35
C SER A 201 -26.50 12.74 -2.16
N LEU A 202 -26.53 12.63 -3.49
CA LEU A 202 -26.36 13.79 -4.36
C LEU A 202 -27.48 14.78 -4.07
N LYS A 203 -27.12 16.04 -3.80
CA LYS A 203 -28.10 17.13 -3.78
C LYS A 203 -28.70 17.22 -5.18
N PRO A 204 -30.04 17.15 -5.35
CA PRO A 204 -30.62 17.24 -6.67
C PRO A 204 -30.19 18.57 -7.31
N PRO A 205 -29.84 18.58 -8.60
CA PRO A 205 -29.48 19.80 -9.29
C PRO A 205 -30.72 20.69 -9.27
N TYR A 206 -30.63 21.79 -8.50
CA TYR A 206 -31.58 22.89 -8.34
C TYR A 206 -32.95 22.64 -8.98
N GLU A 207 -33.98 22.44 -8.16
CA GLU A 207 -35.35 22.74 -8.58
C GLU A 207 -35.31 24.09 -9.28
N LYS A 208 -35.55 24.10 -10.60
CA LYS A 208 -35.83 25.33 -11.32
C LYS A 208 -36.98 25.96 -10.54
N ARG A 209 -36.70 27.01 -9.77
CA ARG A 209 -37.74 27.89 -9.24
C ARG A 209 -38.48 28.39 -10.47
N MET A 210 -39.66 27.83 -10.72
CA MET A 210 -40.64 28.45 -11.58
C MET A 210 -41.06 29.73 -10.85
N TYR A 211 -40.39 30.83 -11.18
CA TYR A 211 -40.98 32.15 -11.09
C TYR A 211 -41.53 32.49 -12.47
#